data_AF-A0A9Q1UVX5-F1
#
_entry.id   AF-A0A9Q1UVX5-F1
#
_cell.length_a   1.000
_cell.length_b   1.000
_cell.length_c   1.000
_cell.angle_alpha   90.00
_cell.angle_beta   90.00
_cell.angle_gamma   90.00
#
_symmetry.space_group_name_H-M   'P 1'
#
loop_
_entity.id
_entity.type
_entity.pdbx_description
1 polymer ?
#
loop_
_entity_poly.entity_id
_entity_poly.type
_entity_poly.pdbx_seq_one_letter_code
_entity_poly.pdbx_strand_id
1 'polypeptide(L)'
;MKNNVSVILLICELNSGWCYYDDIVVSYCSDRKIPRGTKCSYALSKLLSNGYKLIDTEAMQSCGQLIYTLSKTKICTPSEPTKPSEPEPEPCYPCKDDDNDGCSIC
;
A
#
# COMPACT_ATOMS: atom_id res chain seq x y z
N MET A 1 -4.02 -4.66 -21.02
CA MET A 1 -3.18 -4.97 -19.84
C MET A 1 -3.43 -3.90 -18.77
N LYS A 2 -3.92 -4.26 -17.58
CA LYS A 2 -4.04 -3.30 -16.46
C LYS A 2 -2.66 -3.15 -15.82
N ASN A 3 -2.07 -1.95 -15.89
CA ASN A 3 -0.83 -1.67 -15.17
C ASN A 3 -1.12 -1.67 -13.67
N ASN A 4 -0.70 -2.73 -12.98
CA ASN A 4 -0.81 -2.90 -11.54
C ASN A 4 0.35 -2.22 -10.79
N VAL A 5 0.99 -1.22 -11.39
CA VAL A 5 2.19 -0.56 -10.84
C VAL A 5 1.89 0.91 -10.61
N SER A 6 2.13 1.37 -9.39
CA SER A 6 2.12 2.78 -9.01
C SER A 6 3.55 3.28 -9.02
N VAL A 7 3.85 4.36 -9.73
CA VAL A 7 5.18 4.98 -9.76
C VAL A 7 5.08 6.37 -9.14
N ILE A 8 6.05 6.72 -8.30
CA ILE A 8 6.21 8.04 -7.70
C ILE A 8 7.55 8.59 -8.13
N LEU A 9 7.53 9.83 -8.63
CA LEU A 9 8.72 10.67 -8.74
C LEU A 9 8.79 11.58 -7.52
N LEU A 10 9.92 11.57 -6.84
CA LEU A 10 10.24 12.45 -5.73
C LEU A 10 11.50 13.24 -6.10
N ILE A 11 11.36 14.55 -6.29
CA ILE A 11 12.46 15.45 -6.60
C ILE A 11 12.74 16.27 -5.36
N CYS A 12 13.99 16.25 -4.93
CA CYS A 12 14.49 16.99 -3.79
C CYS A 12 15.57 17.97 -4.24
N GLU A 13 15.68 19.10 -3.55
CA GLU A 13 16.67 20.13 -3.83
C GLU A 13 17.27 20.68 -2.54
N LEU A 14 18.49 21.18 -2.63
CA LEU A 14 19.12 21.93 -1.56
C LEU A 14 18.37 23.25 -1.36
N ASN A 15 17.81 23.44 -0.17
CA ASN A 15 17.19 24.71 0.19
C ASN A 15 18.28 25.71 0.62
N SER A 16 18.81 26.50 -0.30
CA SER A 16 19.86 27.49 -0.03
C SER A 16 19.33 28.88 0.38
N GLY A 17 18.20 28.94 1.08
CA GLY A 17 17.61 30.19 1.57
C GLY A 17 18.29 30.71 2.84
N TRP A 18 18.50 32.03 2.95
CA TRP A 18 19.24 32.73 4.03
C TRP A 18 18.75 32.49 5.48
N CYS A 19 17.64 31.78 5.68
CA CYS A 19 17.05 31.51 7.00
C CYS A 19 16.85 30.02 7.30
N TYR A 20 17.28 29.11 6.42
CA TYR A 20 17.13 27.67 6.62
C TYR A 20 18.51 27.02 6.65
N TYR A 21 18.74 26.15 7.63
CA TYR A 21 19.86 25.20 7.61
C TYR A 21 19.91 24.51 6.23
N ASP A 22 21.09 24.12 5.76
CA ASP A 22 21.32 23.36 4.52
C ASP A 22 20.56 22.02 4.52
N ASP A 23 19.25 22.10 4.40
CA ASP A 23 18.31 21.00 4.43
C ASP A 23 17.92 20.67 2.99
N ILE A 24 17.98 19.39 2.65
CA ILE A 24 17.46 18.88 1.38
C ILE A 24 15.94 18.74 1.54
N VAL A 25 15.19 19.51 0.77
CA VAL A 25 13.73 19.56 0.84
C VAL A 25 13.08 19.02 -0.42
N VAL A 26 11.83 18.62 -0.31
CA VAL A 26 11.03 18.17 -1.45
C VAL A 26 10.67 19.38 -2.32
N SER A 27 11.18 19.39 -3.55
CA SER A 27 10.78 20.33 -4.60
C SER A 27 9.54 19.85 -5.34
N TYR A 28 9.40 18.54 -5.55
CA TYR A 28 8.23 17.95 -6.20
C TYR A 28 8.01 16.50 -5.75
N CYS A 29 6.75 16.10 -5.62
CA CYS A 29 6.38 14.71 -5.44
C CYS A 29 5.10 14.40 -6.22
N SER A 30 5.06 13.25 -6.88
CA SER A 30 3.84 12.77 -7.55
C SER A 30 2.73 12.39 -6.56
N ASP A 31 3.06 12.09 -5.30
CA ASP A 31 2.08 11.83 -4.25
C ASP A 31 1.64 13.14 -3.58
N ARG A 32 0.36 13.48 -3.73
CA ARG A 32 -0.26 14.68 -3.14
C ARG A 32 -0.18 14.74 -1.61
N LYS A 33 0.11 13.61 -0.95
CA LYS A 33 0.28 13.54 0.52
C LYS A 33 1.64 14.05 1.00
N ILE A 34 2.57 14.33 0.09
CA ILE A 34 3.90 14.85 0.40
C ILE A 34 3.97 16.30 -0.09
N PRO A 35 3.86 17.30 0.80
CA PRO A 35 3.92 18.69 0.41
C PRO A 35 5.36 19.13 0.10
N ARG A 36 5.48 20.15 -0.75
CA ARG A 36 6.75 20.85 -1.01
C ARG A 36 7.32 21.44 0.28
N GLY A 37 8.65 21.52 0.35
CA GLY A 37 9.36 22.03 1.53
C GLY A 37 9.50 21.02 2.68
N THR A 38 8.87 19.84 2.59
CA THR A 38 9.10 18.74 3.54
C THR A 38 10.56 18.29 3.46
N LYS A 39 11.18 17.88 4.58
CA LYS A 39 12.52 17.25 4.55
C LYS A 39 12.49 16.02 3.63
N CYS A 40 13.43 15.95 2.69
CA CYS A 40 13.49 14.89 1.69
C CYS A 40 13.65 13.50 2.34
N SER A 41 14.48 13.40 3.38
CA SER A 41 14.66 12.17 4.15
C SER A 41 13.36 11.64 4.77
N TYR A 42 12.54 12.54 5.31
CA TYR A 42 11.22 12.19 5.87
C TYR A 42 10.25 11.72 4.77
N ALA A 43 10.18 12.44 3.66
CA ALA A 43 9.36 12.07 2.52
C ALA A 43 9.74 10.70 1.96
N LEU A 44 11.03 10.44 1.76
CA LEU A 44 11.54 9.16 1.29
C LEU A 44 11.18 8.03 2.26
N SER A 45 11.41 8.23 3.56
CA SER A 45 11.09 7.25 4.59
C SER A 45 9.59 6.91 4.60
N LYS A 46 8.73 7.92 4.49
CA LYS A 46 7.27 7.75 4.42
C LYS A 46 6.84 6.93 3.20
N LEU A 47 7.47 7.15 2.04
CA LEU A 47 7.18 6.36 0.83
C LEU A 47 7.62 4.91 0.99
N LEU A 48 8.80 4.66 1.54
CA LEU A 48 9.31 3.32 1.82
C LEU A 48 8.41 2.58 2.83
N SER A 49 7.99 3.23 3.92
CA SER A 49 7.04 2.67 4.90
C SER A 49 5.67 2.37 4.29
N ASN A 50 5.25 3.14 3.27
CA ASN A 50 4.02 2.88 2.53
C ASN A 50 4.16 1.71 1.52
N GLY A 51 5.29 1.02 1.49
CA GLY A 51 5.54 -0.13 0.63
C GLY A 51 5.97 0.21 -0.79
N TYR A 52 6.39 1.45 -1.05
CA TYR A 52 7.12 1.77 -2.27
C TYR A 52 8.56 1.25 -2.16
N LYS A 53 9.11 0.81 -3.28
CA LYS A 53 10.50 0.39 -3.42
C LYS A 53 11.24 1.42 -4.26
N LEU A 54 12.44 1.79 -3.84
CA LEU A 54 13.33 2.63 -4.63
C LEU A 54 13.80 1.83 -5.85
N ILE A 55 13.58 2.39 -7.02
CA ILE A 55 13.97 1.80 -8.32
C ILE A 55 15.22 2.47 -8.84
N ASP A 56 15.27 3.79 -8.73
CA ASP A 56 16.38 4.56 -9.26
C ASP A 56 16.60 5.86 -8.48
N THR A 57 17.83 6.37 -8.55
CA THR A 57 18.23 7.64 -7.94
C THR A 57 19.19 8.37 -8.87
N GLU A 58 18.78 9.53 -9.35
CA GLU A 58 19.59 10.39 -10.20
C GLU A 58 19.97 11.67 -9.45
N ALA A 59 21.24 12.05 -9.51
CA ALA A 59 21.74 13.31 -8.97
C ALA A 59 22.08 14.27 -10.10
N MET A 60 21.27 15.32 -10.25
CA MET A 60 21.54 16.41 -11.20
C MET A 60 22.50 17.42 -10.59
N GLN A 61 23.79 17.20 -10.83
CA GLN A 61 24.87 18.04 -10.31
C GLN A 61 24.77 19.51 -10.77
N SER A 62 24.20 19.77 -11.96
CA SER A 62 24.06 21.13 -12.50
C SER A 62 23.07 22.01 -11.74
N CYS A 63 22.09 21.41 -11.04
CA CYS A 63 21.00 22.13 -10.39
C CYS A 63 20.87 21.82 -8.89
N GLY A 64 21.75 20.98 -8.32
CA GLY A 64 21.66 20.59 -6.91
C GLY A 64 20.41 19.79 -6.57
N GLN A 65 19.91 19.00 -7.53
CA GLN A 65 18.67 18.23 -7.39
C GLN A 65 18.93 16.72 -7.33
N LEU A 66 18.11 16.03 -6.54
CA LEU A 66 18.09 14.58 -6.38
C LEU A 66 16.72 14.07 -6.80
N ILE A 67 16.68 13.18 -7.78
CA ILE A 67 15.46 12.57 -8.31
C ILE A 67 15.43 11.13 -7.85
N TYR A 68 14.40 10.77 -7.09
CA TYR A 68 14.13 9.41 -6.66
C TYR A 68 12.92 8.87 -7.43
N THR A 69 13.11 7.73 -8.09
CA THR A 69 12.04 6.99 -8.75
C THR A 69 11.65 5.82 -7.88
N LEU A 70 10.41 5.81 -7.38
CA LEU A 70 9.89 4.73 -6.54
C LEU A 70 8.72 4.03 -7.21
N SER A 71 8.59 2.73 -6.99
CA SER A 71 7.43 1.99 -7.48
C SER A 71 6.81 1.09 -6.41
N LYS A 72 5.51 0.86 -6.54
CA LYS A 72 4.75 -0.06 -5.71
C LYS A 72 3.85 -0.88 -6.60
N THR A 73 3.99 -2.21 -6.55
CA THR A 73 3.03 -3.10 -7.16
C THR A 73 1.74 -3.04 -6.34
N LYS A 74 0.65 -2.60 -6.97
CA LYS A 74 -0.70 -2.82 -6.47
C LYS A 74 -0.93 -4.32 -6.57
N ILE A 75 -0.82 -5.00 -5.43
CA ILE A 75 -1.34 -6.35 -5.33
C ILE A 75 -2.85 -6.19 -5.57
N CYS A 76 -3.31 -6.54 -6.77
CA CYS A 76 -4.69 -6.95 -6.93
C CYS A 76 -4.80 -8.17 -6.04
N THR A 77 -5.29 -7.99 -4.81
CA THR A 77 -5.99 -9.09 -4.16
C THR A 77 -7.01 -9.54 -5.19
N PRO A 78 -6.94 -10.78 -5.71
CA PRO A 78 -8.14 -11.36 -6.27
C PRO A 78 -9.17 -11.18 -5.15
N SER A 79 -10.26 -10.45 -5.41
CA SER A 79 -11.43 -10.65 -4.59
C SER A 79 -11.66 -12.15 -4.68
N GLU A 80 -11.38 -12.84 -3.60
CA GLU A 80 -11.62 -14.27 -3.46
C GLU A 80 -13.02 -14.49 -4.05
N PRO A 81 -13.18 -15.37 -5.06
CA PRO A 81 -14.53 -15.68 -5.51
C PRO A 81 -15.27 -16.09 -4.27
N THR A 82 -16.30 -15.34 -3.89
CA THR A 82 -17.17 -15.66 -2.78
C THR A 82 -17.62 -17.08 -3.02
N LYS A 83 -16.97 -18.05 -2.35
CA LYS A 83 -17.50 -19.40 -2.27
C LYS A 83 -18.92 -19.20 -1.74
N PRO A 84 -19.95 -19.74 -2.40
CA PRO A 84 -21.25 -19.84 -1.75
C PRO A 84 -20.98 -20.50 -0.41
N SER A 85 -21.33 -19.82 0.67
CA SER A 85 -21.24 -20.36 2.02
C SER A 85 -21.94 -21.72 1.99
N GLU A 86 -21.15 -22.78 2.05
CA GLU A 86 -21.67 -24.13 2.28
C GLU A 86 -22.44 -24.03 3.60
N PRO A 87 -23.77 -24.28 3.62
CA PRO A 87 -24.53 -24.15 4.85
C PRO A 87 -23.92 -25.08 5.88
N GLU A 88 -23.58 -24.54 7.05
CA GLU A 88 -23.11 -25.34 8.18
C GLU A 88 -24.10 -26.51 8.39
N PRO A 89 -23.63 -27.75 8.51
CA PRO A 89 -24.54 -28.86 8.80
C PRO A 89 -25.20 -28.58 10.15
N GLU A 90 -26.53 -28.55 10.15
CA GLU A 90 -27.31 -28.37 11.37
C GLU A 90 -26.86 -29.39 12.41
N PRO A 91 -26.67 -29.00 13.69
CA PRO A 91 -26.30 -29.94 14.72
C PRO A 91 -27.38 -31.02 14.81
N CYS A 92 -27.02 -32.28 14.54
CA CYS A 92 -27.87 -33.42 14.83
C CYS A 92 -28.13 -33.46 16.33
N TYR A 93 -29.30 -32.97 16.75
CA TYR A 93 -29.77 -33.18 18.10
C TYR A 93 -30.02 -34.69 18.28
N PRO A 94 -29.42 -35.34 19.28
CA PRO A 94 -29.80 -36.70 19.60
C PRO A 94 -31.28 -36.69 19.99
N CYS A 95 -32.07 -37.53 19.33
CA CYS A 95 -33.44 -37.79 19.71
C CYS A 95 -33.47 -38.12 21.21
N LYS A 96 -34.32 -37.43 21.97
CA LYS A 96 -34.64 -37.90 23.32
C LYS A 96 -35.36 -39.23 23.15
N ASP A 97 -34.78 -40.28 23.73
CA ASP A 97 -35.41 -41.58 23.86
C ASP A 97 -36.66 -41.45 24.73
N ASP A 98 -37.81 -41.22 24.10
CA ASP A 98 -39.12 -41.50 24.69
C ASP A 98 -40.10 -41.81 23.55
N ASP A 99 -40.20 -43.11 23.31
CA ASP A 99 -41.32 -43.87 22.75
C ASP A 99 -41.95 -43.48 21.39
N ASN A 100 -41.82 -44.45 20.48
CA ASN A 100 -42.79 -44.87 19.45
C ASN A 100 -42.67 -44.29 18.03
N ASP A 101 -42.44 -45.25 17.12
CA ASP A 101 -42.77 -45.29 15.69
C ASP A 101 -42.15 -44.27 14.71
N GLY A 102 -41.16 -44.75 13.97
CA GLY A 102 -41.12 -44.56 12.51
C GLY A 102 -40.96 -43.14 11.97
N CYS A 103 -39.73 -42.61 11.99
CA CYS A 103 -39.34 -41.55 11.07
C CYS A 103 -37.91 -41.80 10.55
N SER A 104 -37.79 -42.47 9.40
CA SER A 104 -36.56 -42.43 8.61
C SER A 104 -36.54 -41.13 7.80
N ILE A 105 -35.74 -40.19 8.27
CA ILE A 105 -35.13 -39.10 7.51
C ILE A 105 -33.73 -38.99 8.16
N CYS A 106 -32.62 -39.11 7.44
CA CYS A 106 -32.27 -38.45 6.19
C CYS A 106 -31.60 -39.38 5.17
#